data_AF-A0A1I2SZS2-F1
#
_entry.id   AF-A0A1I2SZS2-F1
#
_cell.length_a   1.000
_cell.length_b   1.000
_cell.length_c   1.000
_cell.angle_alpha   90.00
_cell.angle_beta   90.00
_cell.angle_gamma   90.00
#
_symmetry.space_group_name_H-M   'P 1'
#
loop_
_entity.id
_entity.type
_entity.pdbx_description
1 polymer ?
#
loop_
_entity_poly.entity_id
_entity_poly.type
_entity_poly.pdbx_seq_one_letter_code
_entity_poly.pdbx_strand_id
1 'polypeptide(L)'
;MKMKKRIRPDLKPRKPFPVVPEAVKKAAAMYKKEGESENVGPSRAWVSGKLYYYSTYVRGKFNPTKTSQGYLVIREDGTVPPFSEAKKPLRMINSTDGMFREILLAGPRYANRSTYNWEELERLLNRIQDILNEPLPPDIQTAFDVFRSIPRKALEKQQELREIVLDTEKMLHELSTHYVITEEFVQRLRSRFYRYIECLFIQHDVQVSTYEEREKFLGYLSSRVSITRFPFWWCYRRLKKHHQAMTITNKADLEAHEDVRNDIRREKNTEKHFEWVFSITRNPRDEEKSEGK
;
A
#
# COMPACT_ATOMS: atom_id res chain seq x y z
N MET A 1 -15.89 9.51 -18.58
CA MET A 1 -15.43 8.14 -18.93
C MET A 1 -16.42 7.14 -18.31
N LYS A 2 -16.88 6.07 -18.99
CA LYS A 2 -17.79 5.08 -18.33
C LYS A 2 -17.06 4.48 -17.13
N MET A 3 -17.67 4.50 -15.93
CA MET A 3 -17.08 3.86 -14.75
C MET A 3 -16.73 2.40 -15.10
N LYS A 4 -15.44 2.08 -15.11
CA LYS A 4 -14.98 0.69 -15.22
C LYS A 4 -15.60 -0.10 -14.06
N LYS A 5 -15.98 -1.36 -14.31
CA LYS A 5 -16.57 -2.27 -13.32
C LYS A 5 -15.78 -2.20 -12.00
N ARG A 6 -16.49 -2.18 -10.86
CA ARG A 6 -15.84 -2.18 -9.54
C ARG A 6 -14.90 -3.38 -9.43
N ILE A 7 -13.67 -3.14 -9.00
CA ILE A 7 -12.67 -4.17 -8.75
C ILE A 7 -13.04 -4.90 -7.47
N ARG A 8 -13.14 -6.22 -7.55
CA ARG A 8 -13.30 -7.14 -6.44
C ARG A 8 -12.33 -8.29 -6.69
N PRO A 9 -11.14 -8.29 -6.08
CA PRO A 9 -10.15 -9.32 -6.35
C PRO A 9 -10.68 -10.70 -5.99
N ASP A 10 -10.43 -11.69 -6.85
CA ASP A 10 -10.67 -13.09 -6.52
C ASP A 10 -9.51 -13.62 -5.67
N LEU A 11 -9.77 -13.71 -4.37
CA LEU A 11 -8.79 -14.20 -3.38
C LEU A 11 -8.76 -15.73 -3.29
N LYS A 12 -9.56 -16.43 -4.10
CA LYS A 12 -9.59 -17.89 -4.06
C LYS A 12 -8.28 -18.45 -4.62
N PRO A 13 -7.64 -19.39 -3.91
CA PRO A 13 -6.46 -20.05 -4.42
C PRO A 13 -6.79 -20.88 -5.67
N ARG A 14 -5.83 -20.96 -6.61
CA ARG A 14 -5.99 -21.75 -7.84
C ARG A 14 -5.87 -23.26 -7.61
N LYS A 15 -5.09 -23.66 -6.62
CA LYS A 15 -4.91 -25.06 -6.23
C LYS A 15 -5.17 -25.24 -4.73
N PRO A 16 -5.49 -26.46 -4.28
CA PRO A 16 -5.51 -26.77 -2.86
C PRO A 16 -4.17 -26.45 -2.20
N PHE A 17 -4.18 -26.21 -0.88
CA PHE A 17 -2.94 -26.03 -0.14
C PHE A 17 -2.05 -27.27 -0.24
N PRO A 18 -0.73 -27.09 -0.35
CA PRO A 18 0.19 -28.21 -0.42
C PRO A 18 0.15 -29.01 0.90
N VAL A 19 0.33 -30.32 0.80
CA VAL A 19 0.47 -31.18 1.98
C VAL A 19 1.76 -30.78 2.71
N VAL A 20 1.63 -30.45 4.00
CA VAL A 20 2.79 -30.17 4.85
C VAL A 20 3.45 -31.48 5.26
N PRO A 21 4.79 -31.63 5.13
CA PRO A 21 5.50 -32.83 5.57
C PRO A 21 5.29 -33.13 7.05
N GLU A 22 5.17 -34.40 7.42
CA GLU A 22 4.96 -34.80 8.82
C GLU A 22 6.11 -34.37 9.74
N ALA A 23 7.35 -34.37 9.25
CA ALA A 23 8.50 -33.88 10.00
C ALA A 23 8.34 -32.40 10.38
N VAL A 24 7.85 -31.57 9.46
CA VAL A 24 7.56 -30.14 9.70
C VAL A 24 6.43 -29.97 10.72
N LYS A 25 5.36 -30.76 10.62
CA LYS A 25 4.25 -30.70 11.59
C LYS A 25 4.71 -31.07 13.00
N LYS A 26 5.48 -32.15 13.13
CA LYS A 26 6.06 -32.60 14.40
C LYS A 26 6.97 -31.52 15.00
N ALA A 27 7.85 -30.93 14.18
CA ALA A 27 8.70 -29.83 14.60
C ALA A 27 7.89 -28.63 15.09
N ALA A 28 6.86 -28.20 14.36
CA ALA A 28 6.00 -27.10 14.79
C ALA A 28 5.31 -27.37 16.14
N ALA A 29 4.84 -28.59 16.37
CA ALA A 29 4.16 -28.98 17.61
C ALA A 29 5.10 -28.95 18.83
N MET A 30 6.37 -29.34 18.69
CA MET A 30 7.34 -29.35 19.80
C MET A 30 7.63 -27.96 20.37
N TYR A 31 7.50 -26.90 19.57
CA TYR A 31 7.76 -25.52 20.00
C TYR A 31 6.50 -24.80 20.51
N LYS A 32 5.36 -25.48 20.58
CA LYS A 32 4.10 -24.94 21.09
C LYS A 32 4.17 -24.80 22.62
N LYS A 33 3.72 -23.67 23.15
CA LYS A 33 3.58 -23.48 24.60
C LYS A 33 2.17 -23.84 25.05
N GLU A 34 2.02 -24.09 26.35
CA GLU A 34 0.71 -24.37 26.95
C GLU A 34 -0.30 -23.25 26.65
N GLY A 35 -1.53 -23.64 26.31
CA GLY A 35 -2.60 -22.71 25.96
C GLY A 35 -2.51 -22.10 24.56
N GLU A 36 -1.56 -22.52 23.72
CA GLU A 36 -1.43 -22.07 22.33
C GLU A 36 -2.01 -23.08 21.33
N SER A 37 -2.40 -22.57 20.15
CA SER A 37 -2.56 -23.34 18.92
C SER A 37 -1.46 -22.97 17.93
N GLU A 38 -0.95 -23.97 17.24
CA GLU A 38 -0.01 -23.86 16.13
C GLU A 38 -0.74 -23.83 14.77
N ASN A 39 -0.18 -23.13 13.80
CA ASN A 39 -0.62 -23.16 12.41
C ASN A 39 0.59 -23.10 11.49
N VAL A 40 0.84 -24.18 10.74
CA VAL A 40 1.83 -24.20 9.68
C VAL A 40 1.21 -23.60 8.42
N GLY A 41 1.72 -22.45 7.99
CA GLY A 41 1.18 -21.76 6.83
C GLY A 41 1.44 -22.53 5.52
N PRO A 42 0.60 -22.34 4.49
CA PRO A 42 0.76 -23.02 3.21
C PRO A 42 1.94 -22.48 2.38
N SER A 43 2.30 -21.21 2.59
CA SER A 43 3.40 -20.55 1.87
C SER A 43 4.76 -20.96 2.42
N ARG A 44 5.70 -21.18 1.50
CA ARG A 44 7.07 -21.64 1.79
C ARG A 44 8.06 -20.69 1.14
N ALA A 45 9.22 -20.46 1.75
CA ALA A 45 10.27 -19.64 1.16
C ALA A 45 11.39 -20.50 0.57
N TRP A 46 11.82 -20.19 -0.64
CA TRP A 46 13.01 -20.78 -1.26
C TRP A 46 14.20 -19.83 -1.08
N VAL A 47 15.16 -20.23 -0.24
CA VAL A 47 16.32 -19.40 0.12
C VAL A 47 17.57 -20.26 0.11
N SER A 48 18.62 -19.81 -0.59
CA SER A 48 19.93 -20.49 -0.63
C SER A 48 19.85 -21.98 -0.98
N GLY A 49 18.98 -22.33 -1.95
CA GLY A 49 18.79 -23.72 -2.41
C GLY A 49 17.99 -24.62 -1.46
N LYS A 50 17.38 -24.06 -0.41
CA LYS A 50 16.60 -24.79 0.60
C LYS A 50 15.17 -24.25 0.67
N LEU A 51 14.23 -25.15 0.95
CA LEU A 51 12.82 -24.82 1.17
C LEU A 51 12.54 -24.70 2.66
N TYR A 52 11.92 -23.58 3.05
CA TYR A 52 11.58 -23.25 4.42
C TYR A 52 10.08 -23.10 4.59
N TYR A 53 9.56 -23.72 5.63
CA TYR A 53 8.21 -23.60 6.14
C TYR A 53 8.19 -22.60 7.31
N TYR A 54 7.01 -22.09 7.64
CA TYR A 54 6.82 -21.30 8.84
C TYR A 54 5.59 -21.76 9.62
N SER A 55 5.68 -21.65 10.95
CA SER A 55 4.58 -21.84 11.88
C SER A 55 4.33 -20.57 12.67
N THR A 56 3.05 -20.30 12.92
CA THR A 56 2.59 -19.22 13.81
C THR A 56 1.90 -19.82 15.03
N TYR A 57 2.12 -19.23 16.21
CA TYR A 57 1.47 -19.65 17.45
C TYR A 57 0.52 -18.55 17.95
N VAL A 58 -0.67 -18.91 18.38
CA VAL A 58 -1.66 -17.95 18.93
C VAL A 58 -2.32 -18.52 20.19
N ARG A 59 -2.73 -17.65 21.13
CA ARG A 59 -3.42 -18.10 22.37
C ARG A 59 -4.84 -18.61 22.09
N GLY A 60 -5.17 -19.73 22.70
CA GLY A 60 -6.44 -20.44 22.54
C GLY A 60 -6.62 -20.94 21.11
N LYS A 61 -7.87 -21.07 20.65
CA LYS A 61 -8.18 -21.52 19.28
C LYS A 61 -7.55 -20.60 18.22
N PHE A 62 -6.99 -21.21 17.18
CA PHE A 62 -6.42 -20.50 16.04
C PHE A 62 -7.41 -19.50 15.44
N ASN A 63 -6.97 -18.25 15.30
CA ASN A 63 -7.70 -17.20 14.62
C ASN A 63 -6.67 -16.28 13.91
N PRO A 64 -6.74 -16.12 12.58
CA PRO A 64 -5.80 -15.32 11.81
C PRO A 64 -5.83 -13.81 12.12
N THR A 65 -6.78 -13.34 12.94
CA THR A 65 -6.83 -11.95 13.42
C THR A 65 -6.19 -11.75 14.79
N LYS A 66 -5.83 -12.84 15.50
CA LYS A 66 -5.14 -12.73 16.79
C LYS A 66 -3.65 -12.48 16.59
N THR A 67 -3.06 -11.70 17.49
CA THR A 67 -1.62 -11.44 17.51
C THR A 67 -0.84 -12.73 17.75
N SER A 68 0.07 -13.05 16.83
CA SER A 68 1.03 -14.15 16.99
C SER A 68 1.82 -14.00 18.28
N GLN A 69 1.89 -15.08 19.05
CA GLN A 69 2.74 -15.23 20.24
C GLN A 69 4.11 -15.82 19.92
N GLY A 70 4.30 -16.25 18.67
CA GLY A 70 5.59 -16.65 18.18
C GLY A 70 5.57 -17.07 16.72
N TYR A 71 6.76 -17.10 16.15
CA TYR A 71 7.04 -17.62 14.82
C TYR A 71 8.10 -18.72 14.92
N LEU A 72 8.04 -19.69 14.04
CA LEU A 72 9.10 -20.69 13.88
C LEU A 72 9.33 -20.94 12.39
N VAL A 73 10.57 -20.86 11.95
CA VAL A 73 11.01 -21.32 10.63
C VAL A 73 11.51 -22.76 10.75
N ILE A 74 11.14 -23.60 9.79
CA ILE A 74 11.46 -25.02 9.78
C ILE A 74 11.92 -25.39 8.36
N ARG A 75 12.99 -26.15 8.20
CA ARG A 75 13.39 -26.70 6.89
C ARG A 75 12.45 -27.84 6.49
N GLU A 76 12.43 -28.20 5.21
CA GLU A 76 11.57 -29.27 4.68
C GLU A 76 11.76 -30.62 5.39
N ASP A 77 12.98 -30.93 5.83
CA ASP A 77 13.32 -32.15 6.60
C ASP A 77 12.83 -32.11 8.06
N GLY A 78 12.17 -31.05 8.50
CA GLY A 78 11.70 -30.86 9.87
C GLY A 78 12.76 -30.29 10.82
N THR A 79 13.99 -30.06 10.36
CA THR A 79 15.02 -29.42 11.20
C THR A 79 14.70 -27.96 11.43
N VAL A 80 14.94 -27.48 12.65
CA VAL A 80 14.76 -26.07 13.02
C VAL A 80 16.12 -25.39 12.94
N PRO A 81 16.34 -24.51 11.95
CA PRO A 81 17.61 -23.83 11.78
C PRO A 81 17.84 -22.78 12.88
N PRO A 82 19.11 -22.36 13.09
CA PRO A 82 19.42 -21.25 13.97
C PRO A 82 18.79 -19.95 13.47
N PHE A 83 18.67 -18.97 14.36
CA PHE A 83 17.94 -17.75 14.13
C PHE A 83 18.55 -16.89 13.02
N SER A 84 19.88 -16.80 12.94
CA SER A 84 20.59 -16.13 11.84
C SER A 84 20.10 -16.57 10.47
N GLU A 85 19.97 -17.88 10.25
CA GLU A 85 19.46 -18.48 9.02
C GLU A 85 17.95 -18.26 8.85
N ALA A 86 17.17 -18.35 9.92
CA ALA A 86 15.71 -18.20 9.91
C ALA A 86 15.23 -16.78 9.53
N LYS A 87 16.05 -15.73 9.75
CA LYS A 87 15.66 -14.34 9.50
C LYS A 87 15.17 -14.09 8.08
N LYS A 88 15.95 -14.50 7.07
CA LYS A 88 15.64 -14.23 5.66
C LYS A 88 14.33 -14.89 5.21
N PRO A 89 14.11 -16.21 5.35
CA PRO A 89 12.84 -16.83 4.97
C PRO A 89 11.66 -16.28 5.76
N LEU A 90 11.80 -16.00 7.06
CA LEU A 90 10.73 -15.40 7.86
C LEU A 90 10.32 -14.02 7.35
N ARG A 91 11.32 -13.18 7.03
CA ARG A 91 11.11 -11.84 6.46
C ARG A 91 10.40 -11.92 5.12
N MET A 92 10.83 -12.82 4.23
CA MET A 92 10.20 -13.02 2.93
C MET A 92 8.73 -13.41 3.04
N ILE A 93 8.39 -14.38 3.91
CA ILE A 93 7.02 -14.84 4.10
C ILE A 93 6.15 -13.72 4.70
N ASN A 94 6.59 -13.11 5.80
CA ASN A 94 5.82 -12.04 6.47
C ASN A 94 5.62 -10.82 5.58
N SER A 95 6.67 -10.36 4.89
CA SER A 95 6.55 -9.24 3.95
C SER A 95 5.59 -9.56 2.82
N THR A 96 5.63 -10.78 2.27
CA THR A 96 4.73 -11.19 1.19
C THR A 96 3.26 -11.16 1.65
N ASP A 97 2.94 -11.73 2.81
CA ASP A 97 1.58 -11.71 3.36
C ASP A 97 1.11 -10.27 3.64
N GLY A 98 1.96 -9.46 4.27
CA GLY A 98 1.65 -8.06 4.57
C GLY A 98 1.36 -7.23 3.31
N MET A 99 2.20 -7.34 2.29
CA MET A 99 2.01 -6.62 1.02
C MET A 99 0.74 -7.08 0.29
N PHE A 100 0.45 -8.39 0.26
CA PHE A 100 -0.79 -8.88 -0.32
C PHE A 100 -2.02 -8.39 0.42
N ARG A 101 -2.02 -8.44 1.75
CA ARG A 101 -3.14 -7.96 2.56
C ARG A 101 -3.42 -6.49 2.29
N GLU A 102 -2.40 -5.65 2.29
CA GLU A 102 -2.57 -4.22 2.05
C GLU A 102 -3.15 -3.96 0.64
N ILE A 103 -2.53 -4.52 -0.41
CA ILE A 103 -2.97 -4.24 -1.78
C ILE A 103 -4.32 -4.90 -2.10
N LEU A 104 -4.57 -6.14 -1.67
CA LEU A 104 -5.76 -6.89 -2.08
C LEU A 104 -6.97 -6.69 -1.17
N LEU A 105 -6.77 -6.34 0.10
CA LEU A 105 -7.88 -6.09 1.03
C LEU A 105 -8.19 -4.61 1.17
N ALA A 106 -7.17 -3.74 1.33
CA ALA A 106 -7.38 -2.30 1.44
C ALA A 106 -7.39 -1.61 0.07
N GLY A 107 -6.53 -2.03 -0.86
CA GLY A 107 -6.40 -1.44 -2.20
C GLY A 107 -7.70 -1.30 -2.99
N PRO A 108 -8.66 -2.26 -3.00
CA PRO A 108 -9.93 -2.10 -3.70
C PRO A 108 -10.76 -0.90 -3.24
N ARG A 109 -10.65 -0.49 -1.96
CA ARG A 109 -11.30 0.72 -1.45
C ARG A 109 -10.79 1.96 -2.17
N TYR A 110 -9.49 2.04 -2.39
CA TYR A 110 -8.83 3.17 -3.05
C TYR A 110 -9.03 3.11 -4.58
N ALA A 111 -8.82 1.95 -5.19
CA ALA A 111 -8.93 1.73 -6.63
C ALA A 111 -10.37 1.92 -7.18
N ASN A 112 -11.39 1.83 -6.33
CA ASN A 112 -12.80 2.06 -6.69
C ASN A 112 -13.33 3.44 -6.30
N ARG A 113 -12.48 4.37 -5.83
CA ARG A 113 -12.89 5.76 -5.61
C ARG A 113 -13.43 6.36 -6.92
N SER A 114 -14.48 7.17 -6.79
CA SER A 114 -15.09 7.84 -7.93
C SER A 114 -14.13 8.84 -8.55
N THR A 115 -13.98 8.81 -9.88
CA THR A 115 -13.23 9.80 -10.66
C THR A 115 -14.04 11.04 -10.99
N TYR A 116 -15.35 11.02 -10.72
CA TYR A 116 -16.29 12.07 -11.14
C TYR A 116 -15.87 13.47 -10.71
N ASN A 117 -15.41 13.64 -9.47
CA ASN A 117 -15.01 14.96 -8.97
C ASN A 117 -13.80 15.53 -9.72
N TRP A 118 -12.88 14.67 -10.16
CA TRP A 118 -11.71 15.08 -10.94
C TRP A 118 -12.12 15.39 -12.39
N GLU A 119 -12.93 14.54 -13.02
CA GLU A 119 -13.47 14.78 -14.37
C GLU A 119 -14.28 16.09 -14.44
N GLU A 120 -15.09 16.37 -13.41
CA GLU A 120 -15.84 17.63 -13.32
C GLU A 120 -14.95 18.84 -13.09
N LEU A 121 -13.90 18.72 -12.29
CA LEU A 121 -12.94 19.79 -12.07
C LEU A 121 -12.20 20.15 -13.37
N GLU A 122 -11.77 19.15 -14.14
CA GLU A 122 -11.14 19.35 -15.45
C GLU A 122 -12.07 20.10 -16.42
N ARG A 123 -13.31 19.64 -16.57
CA ARG A 123 -14.32 20.31 -17.41
C ARG A 123 -14.56 21.75 -16.96
N LEU A 124 -14.61 21.98 -15.66
CA LEU A 124 -14.87 23.29 -15.09
C LEU A 124 -13.72 24.27 -15.36
N LEU A 125 -12.47 23.83 -15.20
CA LEU A 125 -11.29 24.65 -15.48
C LEU A 125 -11.20 25.01 -16.97
N ASN A 126 -11.47 24.06 -17.86
CA ASN A 126 -11.52 24.32 -19.30
C ASN A 126 -12.62 25.33 -19.65
N ARG A 127 -13.83 25.15 -19.10
CA ARG A 127 -14.94 26.09 -19.31
C ARG A 127 -14.64 27.51 -18.78
N ILE A 128 -13.92 27.63 -17.66
CA ILE A 128 -13.51 28.93 -17.12
C ILE A 128 -12.52 29.60 -18.07
N GLN A 129 -11.57 28.86 -18.62
CA GLN A 129 -10.62 29.37 -19.62
C GLN A 129 -11.35 29.91 -20.86
N ASP A 130 -12.34 29.16 -21.37
CA ASP A 130 -13.16 29.58 -22.53
C ASP A 130 -13.96 30.86 -22.24
N ILE A 131 -14.48 31.03 -21.01
CA ILE A 131 -15.26 32.21 -20.62
C ILE A 131 -14.38 33.45 -20.45
N LEU A 132 -13.16 33.29 -19.94
CA LEU A 132 -12.27 34.43 -19.69
C LEU A 132 -11.87 35.14 -20.98
N ASN A 133 -11.70 34.41 -22.08
CA ASN A 133 -11.48 34.90 -23.45
C ASN A 133 -10.41 36.00 -23.61
N GLU A 134 -9.51 36.13 -22.64
CA GLU A 134 -8.41 37.09 -22.55
C GLU A 134 -7.18 36.37 -22.00
N PRO A 135 -5.96 36.74 -22.44
CA PRO A 135 -4.74 36.18 -21.89
C PRO A 135 -4.62 36.50 -20.40
N LEU A 136 -4.29 35.49 -19.60
CA LEU A 136 -4.06 35.66 -18.17
C LEU A 136 -2.73 36.36 -17.92
N PRO A 137 -2.62 37.19 -16.85
CA PRO A 137 -1.32 37.64 -16.37
C PRO A 137 -0.37 36.45 -16.17
N PRO A 138 0.94 36.55 -16.47
CA PRO A 138 1.84 35.41 -16.49
C PRO A 138 1.87 34.59 -15.18
N ASP A 139 1.76 35.29 -14.06
CA ASP A 139 1.79 34.72 -12.72
C ASP A 139 0.47 34.02 -12.34
N ILE A 140 -0.65 34.42 -12.94
CA ILE A 140 -1.97 33.79 -12.84
C ILE A 140 -2.07 32.61 -13.82
N GLN A 141 -1.51 32.74 -15.02
CA GLN A 141 -1.43 31.66 -16.00
C GLN A 141 -0.68 30.45 -15.40
N THR A 142 0.45 30.69 -14.74
CA THR A 142 1.21 29.65 -14.05
C THR A 142 0.37 28.95 -12.98
N ALA A 143 -0.34 29.71 -12.14
CA ALA A 143 -1.21 29.15 -11.11
C ALA A 143 -2.38 28.34 -11.69
N PHE A 144 -2.96 28.84 -12.80
CA PHE A 144 -4.00 28.14 -13.54
C PHE A 144 -3.50 26.81 -14.13
N ASP A 145 -2.33 26.79 -14.75
CA ASP A 145 -1.75 25.57 -15.31
C ASP A 145 -1.44 24.53 -14.24
N VAL A 146 -0.97 24.95 -13.06
CA VAL A 146 -0.83 24.05 -11.90
C VAL A 146 -2.19 23.47 -11.50
N PHE A 147 -3.22 24.30 -11.33
CA PHE A 147 -4.57 23.84 -10.98
C PHE A 147 -5.13 22.88 -12.04
N ARG A 148 -4.96 23.21 -13.32
CA ARG A 148 -5.40 22.37 -14.46
C ARG A 148 -4.68 21.03 -14.52
N SER A 149 -3.45 20.94 -14.00
CA SER A 149 -2.72 19.68 -13.95
C SER A 149 -3.25 18.67 -12.91
N ILE A 150 -3.98 19.15 -11.88
CA ILE A 150 -4.43 18.35 -10.74
C ILE A 150 -5.36 17.20 -11.16
N PRO A 151 -6.48 17.43 -11.89
CA PRO A 151 -7.36 16.36 -12.33
C PRO A 151 -6.63 15.26 -13.08
N ARG A 152 -5.78 15.64 -14.04
CA ARG A 152 -5.03 14.69 -14.87
C ARG A 152 -4.14 13.79 -14.01
N LYS A 153 -3.33 14.37 -13.13
CA LYS A 153 -2.48 13.61 -12.20
C LYS A 153 -3.30 12.68 -11.31
N ALA A 154 -4.42 13.15 -10.77
CA ALA A 154 -5.27 12.34 -9.90
C ALA A 154 -5.91 11.14 -10.65
N LEU A 155 -6.36 11.37 -11.88
CA LEU A 155 -6.95 10.35 -12.75
C LEU A 155 -5.91 9.31 -13.19
N GLU A 156 -4.70 9.74 -13.57
CA GLU A 156 -3.58 8.86 -13.91
C GLU A 156 -3.26 7.93 -12.73
N LYS A 157 -3.09 8.49 -11.53
CA LYS A 157 -2.81 7.69 -10.32
C LYS A 157 -3.96 6.79 -9.93
N GLN A 158 -5.21 7.21 -10.17
CA GLN A 158 -6.38 6.36 -9.94
C GLN A 158 -6.38 5.15 -10.89
N GLN A 159 -6.04 5.35 -12.16
CA GLN A 159 -5.93 4.26 -13.13
C GLN A 159 -4.78 3.31 -12.77
N GLU A 160 -3.64 3.85 -12.35
CA GLU A 160 -2.49 3.07 -11.92
C GLU A 160 -2.78 2.22 -10.67
N LEU A 161 -3.48 2.76 -9.67
CA LEU A 161 -3.95 1.99 -8.50
C LEU A 161 -4.82 0.80 -8.90
N ARG A 162 -5.70 0.99 -9.89
CA ARG A 162 -6.56 -0.09 -10.41
C ARG A 162 -5.75 -1.21 -11.04
N GLU A 163 -4.74 -0.86 -11.82
CA GLU A 163 -3.84 -1.82 -12.47
C GLU A 163 -3.02 -2.58 -11.44
N ILE A 164 -2.47 -1.90 -10.43
CA ILE A 164 -1.69 -2.55 -9.37
C ILE A 164 -2.50 -3.59 -8.62
N VAL A 165 -3.76 -3.29 -8.25
CA VAL A 165 -4.63 -4.26 -7.56
C VAL A 165 -4.89 -5.50 -8.43
N LEU A 166 -5.21 -5.30 -9.71
CA LEU A 166 -5.48 -6.40 -10.65
C LEU A 166 -4.24 -7.24 -10.95
N ASP A 167 -3.07 -6.62 -11.09
CA ASP A 167 -1.83 -7.33 -11.32
C ASP A 167 -1.37 -8.08 -10.07
N THR A 168 -1.60 -7.52 -8.89
CA THR A 168 -1.32 -8.19 -7.61
C THR A 168 -2.24 -9.40 -7.42
N GLU A 169 -3.49 -9.33 -7.86
CA GLU A 169 -4.39 -10.49 -7.88
C GLU A 169 -3.82 -11.62 -8.76
N LYS A 170 -3.29 -11.30 -9.95
CA LYS A 170 -2.61 -12.29 -10.81
C LYS A 170 -1.39 -12.88 -10.11
N MET A 171 -0.61 -12.07 -9.39
CA MET A 171 0.54 -12.55 -8.61
C MET A 171 0.12 -13.47 -7.47
N LEU A 172 -1.03 -13.23 -6.82
CA LEU A 172 -1.60 -14.16 -5.84
C LEU A 172 -1.95 -15.49 -6.49
N HIS A 173 -2.55 -15.46 -7.69
CA HIS A 173 -2.87 -16.68 -8.44
C HIS A 173 -1.61 -17.45 -8.85
N GLU A 174 -0.57 -16.76 -9.33
CA GLU A 174 0.77 -17.31 -9.61
C GLU A 174 1.32 -18.02 -8.37
N LEU A 175 1.37 -17.33 -7.21
CA LEU A 175 1.85 -17.90 -5.96
C LEU A 175 1.01 -19.11 -5.53
N SER A 176 -0.32 -19.06 -5.67
CA SER A 176 -1.21 -20.16 -5.28
C SER A 176 -1.10 -21.42 -6.14
N THR A 177 -0.25 -21.41 -7.18
CA THR A 177 0.01 -22.61 -8.00
C THR A 177 1.03 -23.54 -7.33
N HIS A 178 2.01 -22.98 -6.61
CA HIS A 178 3.10 -23.75 -6.00
C HIS A 178 3.33 -23.40 -4.53
N TYR A 179 2.83 -22.27 -4.06
CA TYR A 179 3.04 -21.73 -2.70
C TYR A 179 4.51 -21.62 -2.31
N VAL A 180 5.37 -21.30 -3.29
CA VAL A 180 6.80 -21.07 -3.08
C VAL A 180 7.10 -19.62 -3.38
N ILE A 181 7.63 -18.92 -2.37
CA ILE A 181 8.06 -17.54 -2.39
C ILE A 181 9.55 -17.54 -2.68
N THR A 182 9.92 -17.04 -3.85
CA THR A 182 11.32 -16.80 -4.25
C THR A 182 11.72 -15.35 -3.97
N GLU A 183 13.01 -15.08 -3.95
CA GLU A 183 13.52 -13.70 -3.79
C GLU A 183 13.06 -12.80 -4.94
N GLU A 184 13.07 -13.31 -6.18
CA GLU A 184 12.56 -12.61 -7.35
C GLU A 184 11.07 -12.25 -7.18
N PHE A 185 10.25 -13.20 -6.71
CA PHE A 185 8.83 -12.96 -6.46
C PHE A 185 8.61 -11.83 -5.44
N VAL A 186 9.38 -11.86 -4.34
CA VAL A 186 9.31 -10.81 -3.30
C VAL A 186 9.69 -9.45 -3.87
N GLN A 187 10.74 -9.37 -4.70
CA GLN A 187 11.16 -8.10 -5.30
C GLN A 187 10.11 -7.54 -6.26
N ARG A 188 9.51 -8.40 -7.09
CA ARG A 188 8.39 -8.01 -7.96
C ARG A 188 7.21 -7.47 -7.15
N LEU A 189 6.80 -8.17 -6.09
CA LEU A 189 5.68 -7.75 -5.25
C LEU A 189 6.00 -6.45 -4.49
N ARG A 190 7.23 -6.32 -3.98
CA ARG A 190 7.70 -5.13 -3.29
C ARG A 190 7.71 -3.90 -4.18
N SER A 191 8.15 -4.03 -5.43
CA SER A 191 8.09 -2.94 -6.41
C SER A 191 6.64 -2.48 -6.62
N ARG A 192 5.68 -3.41 -6.72
CA ARG A 192 4.24 -3.09 -6.82
C ARG A 192 3.71 -2.42 -5.56
N PHE A 193 4.11 -2.89 -4.38
CA PHE A 193 3.74 -2.31 -3.10
C PHE A 193 4.23 -0.87 -2.96
N TYR A 194 5.49 -0.59 -3.25
CA TYR A 194 6.00 0.79 -3.19
C TYR A 194 5.30 1.70 -4.18
N ARG A 195 5.01 1.20 -5.39
CA ARG A 195 4.25 1.98 -6.36
C ARG A 195 2.81 2.23 -5.93
N TYR A 196 2.18 1.27 -5.26
CA TYR A 196 0.85 1.44 -4.65
C TYR A 196 0.87 2.56 -3.60
N ILE A 197 1.84 2.53 -2.68
CA ILE A 197 1.99 3.55 -1.64
C ILE A 197 2.29 4.93 -2.27
N GLU A 198 3.15 4.99 -3.28
CA GLU A 198 3.46 6.23 -4.01
C GLU A 198 2.22 6.82 -4.67
N CYS A 199 1.36 6.00 -5.30
CA CYS A 199 0.12 6.49 -5.89
C CYS A 199 -0.83 7.09 -4.85
N LEU A 200 -0.98 6.44 -3.68
CA LEU A 200 -1.77 6.99 -2.58
C LEU A 200 -1.19 8.31 -2.08
N PHE A 201 0.13 8.36 -1.93
CA PHE A 201 0.85 9.55 -1.50
C PHE A 201 0.65 10.72 -2.48
N ILE A 202 0.86 10.50 -3.79
CA ILE A 202 0.73 11.55 -4.82
C ILE A 202 -0.71 12.08 -4.87
N GLN A 203 -1.72 11.22 -4.73
CA GLN A 203 -3.12 11.65 -4.70
C GLN A 203 -3.43 12.60 -3.52
N HIS A 204 -2.69 12.47 -2.42
CA HIS A 204 -2.77 13.39 -1.29
C HIS A 204 -1.86 14.63 -1.48
N ASP A 205 -0.62 14.42 -1.91
CA ASP A 205 0.40 15.47 -2.11
C ASP A 205 -0.08 16.56 -3.06
N VAL A 206 -0.72 16.18 -4.16
CA VAL A 206 -1.28 17.14 -5.13
C VAL A 206 -2.31 18.08 -4.48
N GLN A 207 -3.03 17.64 -3.46
CA GLN A 207 -4.02 18.50 -2.79
C GLN A 207 -3.34 19.52 -1.88
N VAL A 208 -2.23 19.15 -1.24
CA VAL A 208 -1.50 20.01 -0.31
C VAL A 208 -0.57 20.96 -1.06
N SER A 209 0.30 20.41 -1.92
CA SER A 209 1.37 21.14 -2.62
C SER A 209 0.90 22.18 -3.63
N THR A 210 -0.38 22.18 -4.00
CA THR A 210 -0.94 23.13 -4.97
C THR A 210 -1.91 24.14 -4.33
N TYR A 211 -1.97 24.19 -2.99
CA TYR A 211 -2.92 25.04 -2.27
C TYR A 211 -2.78 26.52 -2.64
N GLU A 212 -1.55 27.04 -2.63
CA GLU A 212 -1.25 28.46 -2.89
C GLU A 212 -1.64 28.87 -4.32
N GLU A 213 -1.33 28.04 -5.31
CA GLU A 213 -1.69 28.29 -6.71
C GLU A 213 -3.20 28.26 -6.92
N ARG A 214 -3.90 27.31 -6.27
CA ARG A 214 -5.37 27.28 -6.31
C ARG A 214 -5.97 28.54 -5.70
N GLU A 215 -5.49 28.97 -4.53
CA GLU A 215 -5.96 30.20 -3.87
C GLU A 215 -5.68 31.44 -4.72
N LYS A 216 -4.48 31.53 -5.29
CA LYS A 216 -4.10 32.65 -6.16
C LYS A 216 -5.01 32.76 -7.39
N PHE A 217 -5.27 31.66 -8.07
CA PHE A 217 -6.17 31.63 -9.22
C PHE A 217 -7.61 31.96 -8.82
N LEU A 218 -8.10 31.43 -7.69
CA LEU A 218 -9.42 31.76 -7.17
C LEU A 218 -9.56 33.24 -6.79
N GLY A 219 -8.52 33.82 -6.19
CA GLY A 219 -8.43 35.25 -5.88
C GLY A 219 -8.58 36.09 -7.14
N TYR A 220 -7.84 35.76 -8.21
CA TYR A 220 -7.99 36.41 -9.51
C TYR A 220 -9.40 36.27 -10.09
N LEU A 221 -10.00 35.08 -10.07
CA LEU A 221 -11.36 34.91 -10.55
C LEU A 221 -12.35 35.74 -9.73
N SER A 222 -12.18 35.81 -8.41
CA SER A 222 -13.06 36.57 -7.53
C SER A 222 -13.12 38.06 -7.88
N SER A 223 -12.02 38.66 -8.33
CA SER A 223 -11.98 40.06 -8.74
C SER A 223 -12.61 40.33 -10.12
N ARG A 224 -12.86 39.27 -10.90
CA ARG A 224 -13.47 39.32 -12.25
C ARG A 224 -14.93 38.86 -12.26
N VAL A 225 -15.37 38.14 -11.24
CA VAL A 225 -16.73 37.58 -11.16
C VAL A 225 -17.73 38.68 -10.82
N SER A 226 -18.72 38.86 -11.70
CA SER A 226 -19.92 39.66 -11.42
C SER A 226 -21.16 38.76 -11.43
N ILE A 227 -22.11 39.03 -10.53
CA ILE A 227 -23.41 38.33 -10.47
C ILE A 227 -24.19 38.51 -11.77
N THR A 228 -23.95 39.60 -12.51
CA THR A 228 -24.57 39.85 -13.82
C THR A 228 -24.05 38.92 -14.93
N ARG A 229 -22.88 38.28 -14.73
CA ARG A 229 -22.34 37.22 -15.60
C ARG A 229 -22.64 35.85 -15.02
N PHE A 230 -23.93 35.50 -14.96
CA PHE A 230 -24.44 34.30 -14.27
C PHE A 230 -23.69 32.99 -14.61
N PRO A 231 -23.36 32.67 -15.88
CA PRO A 231 -22.59 31.46 -16.20
C PRO A 231 -21.20 31.44 -15.57
N PHE A 232 -20.52 32.59 -15.52
CA PHE A 232 -19.19 32.71 -14.94
C PHE A 232 -19.22 32.63 -13.41
N TRP A 233 -20.18 33.30 -12.79
CA TRP A 233 -20.43 33.22 -11.35
C TRP A 233 -20.71 31.78 -10.88
N TRP A 234 -21.55 31.05 -11.64
CA TRP A 234 -21.84 29.64 -11.34
C TRP A 234 -20.59 28.76 -11.42
N CYS A 235 -19.76 28.95 -12.46
CA CYS A 235 -18.52 28.21 -12.62
C CYS A 235 -17.55 28.49 -11.46
N TYR A 236 -17.38 29.76 -11.07
CA TYR A 236 -16.57 30.14 -9.93
C TYR A 236 -17.04 29.49 -8.62
N ARG A 237 -18.35 29.50 -8.33
CA ARG A 237 -18.89 28.86 -7.12
C ARG A 237 -18.64 27.36 -7.09
N ARG A 238 -18.80 26.67 -8.22
CA ARG A 238 -18.45 25.25 -8.33
C ARG A 238 -16.96 25.02 -8.12
N LEU A 239 -16.10 25.88 -8.65
CA LEU A 239 -14.65 25.73 -8.51
C LEU A 239 -14.22 25.93 -7.07
N LYS A 240 -14.79 26.93 -6.38
CA LYS A 240 -14.60 27.16 -4.95
C LYS A 240 -15.02 25.94 -4.12
N LYS A 241 -16.14 25.29 -4.46
CA LYS A 241 -16.55 24.04 -3.80
C LYS A 241 -15.54 22.90 -4.00
N HIS A 242 -14.97 22.76 -5.19
CA HIS A 242 -13.90 21.79 -5.44
C HIS A 242 -12.64 22.10 -4.63
N HIS A 243 -12.22 23.36 -4.58
CA HIS A 243 -11.10 23.79 -3.74
C HIS A 243 -11.34 23.44 -2.27
N GLN A 244 -12.50 23.80 -1.71
CA GLN A 244 -12.87 23.52 -0.31
C GLN A 244 -12.87 22.02 0.01
N ALA A 245 -13.23 21.18 -0.94
CA ALA A 245 -13.19 19.73 -0.77
C ALA A 245 -11.77 19.15 -0.79
N MET A 246 -10.78 19.90 -1.32
CA MET A 246 -9.36 19.55 -1.30
C MET A 246 -8.62 20.14 -0.10
N THR A 247 -9.19 21.13 0.60
CA THR A 247 -8.63 21.75 1.80
C THR A 247 -8.92 20.91 3.04
N ILE A 248 -8.29 19.73 3.12
CA ILE A 248 -7.98 19.11 4.42
C ILE A 248 -6.48 19.34 4.61
N THR A 249 -6.16 20.48 5.22
CA THR A 249 -4.79 20.87 5.56
C THR A 249 -4.81 21.40 6.98
N ASN A 250 -5.00 20.51 7.96
CA ASN A 250 -4.51 20.85 9.29
C ASN A 250 -2.97 20.68 9.27
N LYS A 251 -2.25 21.41 10.13
CA LYS A 251 -0.77 21.35 10.18
C LYS A 251 -0.23 19.94 10.49
N ALA A 252 -0.99 19.14 11.24
CA ALA A 252 -0.65 17.74 11.51
C ALA A 252 -0.80 16.84 10.27
N ASP A 253 -1.70 17.13 9.34
CA ASP A 253 -1.83 16.41 8.06
C ASP A 253 -0.64 16.71 7.14
N LEU A 254 -0.09 17.94 7.21
CA LEU A 254 1.14 18.36 6.52
C LEU A 254 2.37 17.65 7.10
N GLU A 255 2.55 17.67 8.43
CA GLU A 255 3.66 17.00 9.12
C GLU A 255 3.60 15.47 8.92
N ALA A 256 2.41 14.88 9.06
CA ALA A 256 2.22 13.45 8.78
C ALA A 256 2.46 13.09 7.31
N HIS A 257 2.17 14.02 6.38
CA HIS A 257 2.46 13.83 4.96
C HIS A 257 3.96 13.87 4.67
N GLU A 258 4.71 14.79 5.27
CA GLU A 258 6.18 14.81 5.17
C GLU A 258 6.83 13.59 5.82
N ASP A 259 6.31 13.13 6.96
CA ASP A 259 6.77 11.91 7.62
C ASP A 259 6.52 10.68 6.75
N VAL A 260 5.33 10.55 6.15
CA VAL A 260 5.04 9.47 5.19
C VAL A 260 5.94 9.58 3.95
N ARG A 261 6.23 10.79 3.45
CA ARG A 261 7.16 11.01 2.34
C ARG A 261 8.57 10.51 2.69
N ASN A 262 9.00 10.73 3.92
CA ASN A 262 10.31 10.32 4.43
C ASN A 262 10.37 8.83 4.78
N ASP A 263 9.28 8.22 5.25
CA ASP A 263 9.17 6.81 5.60
C ASP A 263 8.98 5.91 4.38
N ILE A 264 8.31 6.37 3.32
CA ILE A 264 8.33 5.67 2.01
C ILE A 264 9.78 5.54 1.51
N ARG A 265 10.63 6.53 1.83
CA ARG A 265 12.05 6.58 1.45
C ARG A 265 12.99 5.87 2.43
N ARG A 266 12.55 5.61 3.66
CA ARG A 266 13.36 5.02 4.74
C ARG A 266 12.59 3.84 5.32
N GLU A 267 13.07 2.61 5.14
CA GLU A 267 12.45 1.35 5.62
C GLU A 267 12.23 1.23 7.15
N LYS A 268 12.24 2.33 7.91
CA LYS A 268 12.22 2.41 9.38
C LYS A 268 11.02 1.73 10.02
N ASN A 269 9.80 1.95 9.52
CA ASN A 269 8.61 1.30 10.08
C ASN A 269 8.58 -0.20 9.79
N THR A 270 9.14 -0.61 8.65
CA THR A 270 9.33 -2.03 8.33
C THR A 270 10.34 -2.68 9.26
N GLU A 271 11.44 -1.99 9.60
CA GLU A 271 12.46 -2.54 10.49
C GLU A 271 11.96 -2.72 11.92
N LYS A 272 11.27 -1.72 12.50
CA LYS A 272 10.64 -1.85 13.84
C LYS A 272 9.66 -3.02 13.92
N HIS A 273 8.87 -3.24 12.86
CA HIS A 273 7.99 -4.39 12.80
C HIS A 273 8.78 -5.71 12.83
N PHE A 274 9.87 -5.79 12.05
CA PHE A 274 10.71 -6.97 12.04
C PHE A 274 11.49 -7.19 13.32
N GLU A 275 11.93 -6.14 14.02
CA GLU A 275 12.50 -6.24 15.37
C GLU A 275 11.53 -6.97 16.32
N TRP A 276 10.24 -6.62 16.29
CA TRP A 276 9.21 -7.31 17.06
C TRP A 276 8.98 -8.75 16.59
N VAL A 277 8.83 -9.00 15.28
CA VAL A 277 8.67 -10.36 14.73
C VAL A 277 9.85 -11.25 15.15
N PHE A 278 11.06 -10.72 15.08
CA PHE A 278 12.31 -11.39 15.43
C PHE A 278 12.46 -11.64 16.93
N SER A 279 11.96 -10.73 17.79
CA SER A 279 12.01 -10.91 19.23
C SER A 279 11.13 -12.08 19.70
N ILE A 280 9.98 -12.31 19.04
CA ILE A 280 9.08 -13.42 19.36
C ILE A 280 9.33 -14.70 18.53
N THR A 281 10.32 -14.69 17.64
CA THR A 281 10.71 -15.87 16.86
C THR A 281 11.39 -16.91 17.77
N ARG A 282 11.01 -18.18 17.61
CA ARG A 282 11.40 -19.30 18.48
C ARG A 282 12.57 -20.13 17.96
N ASN A 283 13.10 -19.81 16.78
CA ASN A 283 14.32 -20.44 16.28
C ASN A 283 15.46 -20.25 17.30
N PRO A 284 16.31 -21.27 17.53
CA PRO A 284 17.44 -21.19 18.45
C PRO A 284 18.30 -19.97 18.15
N ARG A 285 18.63 -19.17 19.17
CA ARG A 285 19.58 -18.07 18.98
C ARG A 285 20.95 -18.67 18.71
N ASP A 286 21.70 -18.07 17.79
CA ASP A 286 23.10 -18.44 17.59
C ASP A 286 23.80 -18.29 18.94
N GLU A 287 24.49 -19.33 19.41
CA GLU A 287 25.32 -19.22 20.60
C GLU A 287 26.32 -18.09 20.33
N GLU A 288 26.29 -17.03 21.15
CA GLU A 288 27.44 -16.13 21.22
C GLU A 288 28.61 -17.04 21.57
N LYS A 289 29.54 -17.25 20.63
CA LYS A 289 30.84 -17.75 20.98
C LYS A 289 31.40 -16.72 21.96
N SER A 290 31.27 -17.02 23.25
CA SER A 290 32.07 -16.42 24.28
C SER A 290 33.51 -16.71 23.89
N GLU A 291 34.14 -15.74 23.23
CA GLU A 291 35.58 -15.69 23.13
C GLU A 291 36.09 -15.71 24.57
N GLY A 292 36.60 -16.88 24.97
CA GLY A 292 37.14 -17.11 26.29
C GLY A 292 38.21 -16.07 26.57
N LYS A 293 38.03 -15.34 27.67
CA LYS A 293 39.12 -14.62 28.33
C LYS A 293 40.00 -15.62 29.07
#